data_AF-A0A7S3K065-F1
#
_entry.id   AF-A0A7S3K065-F1
#
_cell.length_a   1.000
_cell.length_b   1.000
_cell.length_c   1.000
_cell.angle_alpha   90.00
_cell.angle_beta   90.00
_cell.angle_gamma   90.00
#
_symmetry.space_group_name_H-M   'P 1'
#
loop_
_entity.id
_entity.type
_entity.pdbx_description
1 polymer ?
#
loop_
_entity_poly.entity_id
_entity_poly.type
_entity_poly.pdbx_seq_one_letter_code
_entity_poly.pdbx_strand_id
1 'polypeptide(L)'
;ALLSSLGTVNHSSLNNAQLSQLHMVFLHFQLEFPGQSFPLAHIQSELLTAFKCQEPRPSKLQRDVAGALSRIGWDHTFEFQTREGLLLDMAQPETMTAIEVDGPTHYLQ
;
A
#
# COMPACT_ATOMS: atom_id res chain seq x y z
N ALA A 1 11.52 13.57 20.59
CA ALA A 1 10.74 14.36 21.56
C ALA A 1 9.27 14.57 21.18
N LEU A 2 8.84 14.29 19.93
CA LEU A 2 7.43 14.50 19.51
C LEU A 2 6.51 13.27 19.63
N LEU A 3 7.05 12.06 19.81
CA LEU A 3 6.25 10.81 19.82
C LEU A 3 6.07 10.19 21.22
N SER A 4 6.73 10.72 22.24
CA SER A 4 6.65 10.20 23.62
C SER A 4 5.38 10.62 24.38
N SER A 5 4.54 11.47 23.78
CA SER A 5 3.26 11.93 24.36
C SER A 5 2.03 11.18 23.84
N LEU A 6 2.19 10.32 22.84
CA LEU A 6 1.14 9.38 22.46
C LEU A 6 1.18 8.25 23.47
N GLY A 7 0.42 8.39 24.55
CA GLY A 7 0.16 7.28 25.48
C GLY A 7 -0.30 6.04 24.72
N THR A 8 -0.27 4.87 25.37
CA THR A 8 -0.73 3.59 24.80
C THR A 8 -2.09 3.77 24.13
N VAL A 9 -2.10 3.93 22.80
CA VAL A 9 -3.33 4.08 22.03
C VAL A 9 -4.07 2.76 22.20
N ASN A 10 -5.27 2.82 22.77
CA ASN A 10 -6.14 1.67 22.84
C ASN A 10 -6.67 1.34 21.43
N HIS A 11 -5.85 0.60 20.67
CA HIS A 11 -6.09 0.25 19.27
C HIS A 11 -7.32 -0.66 19.08
N SER A 12 -7.83 -1.29 20.14
CA SER A 12 -9.07 -2.09 20.10
C SER A 12 -10.32 -1.31 19.69
N SER A 13 -10.25 0.03 19.65
CA SER A 13 -11.32 0.91 19.19
C SER A 13 -11.23 1.31 17.72
N LEU A 14 -10.14 0.94 17.03
CA LEU A 14 -9.91 1.29 15.63
C LEU A 14 -10.59 0.30 14.68
N ASN A 15 -11.20 0.81 13.61
CA ASN A 15 -11.73 -0.02 12.53
C ASN A 15 -10.65 -0.36 11.50
N ASN A 16 -10.95 -1.30 10.59
CA ASN A 16 -10.00 -1.74 9.55
C ASN A 16 -9.52 -0.61 8.63
N ALA A 17 -10.35 0.38 8.31
CA ALA A 17 -9.93 1.51 7.49
C ALA A 17 -8.89 2.37 8.23
N GLN A 18 -9.08 2.62 9.52
CA GLN A 18 -8.13 3.35 10.35
C GLN A 18 -6.82 2.58 10.52
N LEU A 19 -6.88 1.27 10.75
CA LEU A 19 -5.69 0.41 10.83
C LEU A 19 -4.92 0.39 9.50
N SER A 20 -5.63 0.29 8.37
CA SER A 20 -5.07 0.38 7.03
C SER A 20 -4.36 1.72 6.78
N GLN A 21 -4.98 2.84 7.15
CA GLN A 21 -4.35 4.17 7.03
C GLN A 21 -3.11 4.32 7.93
N LEU A 22 -3.17 3.79 9.16
CA LEU A 22 -2.03 3.77 10.07
C LEU A 22 -0.87 2.92 9.56
N HIS A 23 -1.15 1.83 8.81
CA HIS A 23 -0.12 1.03 8.16
C HIS A 23 0.70 1.85 7.16
N MET A 24 0.06 2.72 6.37
CA MET A 24 0.78 3.60 5.43
C MET A 24 1.73 4.56 6.16
N VAL A 25 1.27 5.15 7.27
CA VAL A 25 2.10 6.03 8.11
C VAL A 25 3.25 5.24 8.72
N PHE A 26 2.98 4.04 9.25
CA PHE A 26 4.00 3.15 9.80
C PHE A 26 5.08 2.82 8.76
N LEU A 27 4.68 2.43 7.54
CA LEU A 27 5.60 2.12 6.45
C LEU A 27 6.49 3.33 6.09
N HIS A 28 5.89 4.52 5.95
CA HIS A 28 6.64 5.75 5.70
C HIS A 28 7.67 6.02 6.79
N PHE A 29 7.29 5.91 8.07
CA PHE A 29 8.22 6.11 9.18
C PHE A 29 9.38 5.10 9.18
N GLN A 30 9.11 3.83 8.87
CA GLN A 30 10.15 2.81 8.80
C GLN A 30 11.18 3.09 7.70
N LEU A 31 10.74 3.65 6.57
CA LEU A 31 11.59 3.96 5.42
C LEU A 31 12.41 5.24 5.64
N GLU A 32 11.79 6.31 6.14
CA GLU A 32 12.44 7.61 6.31
C GLU A 32 13.30 7.70 7.58
N PHE A 33 12.98 6.93 8.63
CA PHE A 33 13.65 6.99 9.92
C PHE A 33 14.10 5.60 10.40
N PRO A 34 15.00 4.93 9.65
CA PRO A 34 15.44 3.59 9.98
C PRO A 34 16.07 3.55 11.38
N GLY A 35 15.68 2.54 12.17
CA GLY A 35 16.16 2.35 13.54
C GLY A 35 15.44 3.17 14.62
N GLN A 36 14.50 4.06 14.25
CA GLN A 36 13.63 4.72 15.24
C GLN A 36 12.45 3.83 15.64
N SER A 37 12.12 3.84 16.92
CA SER A 37 10.95 3.12 17.43
C SER A 37 9.67 3.86 17.06
N PHE A 38 8.73 3.16 16.42
CA PHE A 38 7.38 3.67 16.17
C PHE A 38 6.44 3.25 17.30
N PRO A 39 5.63 4.16 17.87
CA PRO A 39 4.73 3.86 19.00
C PRO A 39 3.75 2.70 18.78
N LEU A 40 3.46 2.31 17.53
CA LEU A 40 2.55 1.21 17.19
C LEU A 40 3.25 -0.04 16.63
N ALA A 41 4.57 -0.17 16.77
CA ALA A 41 5.30 -1.33 16.27
C ALA A 41 4.77 -2.66 16.83
N HIS A 42 4.22 -2.65 18.05
CA HIS A 42 3.65 -3.83 18.71
C HIS A 42 2.37 -4.39 18.03
N ILE A 43 1.67 -3.59 17.22
CA ILE A 43 0.48 -4.00 16.46
C ILE A 43 0.75 -4.09 14.95
N GLN A 44 2.01 -4.12 14.52
CA GLN A 44 2.37 -4.13 13.09
C GLN A 44 1.64 -5.22 12.29
N SER A 45 1.46 -6.40 12.87
CA SER A 45 0.74 -7.50 12.20
C SER A 45 -0.71 -7.13 11.91
N GLU A 46 -1.40 -6.48 12.85
CA GLU A 46 -2.79 -6.05 12.69
C GLU A 46 -2.92 -4.94 11.65
N LEU A 47 -1.98 -3.99 11.65
CA LEU A 47 -1.89 -2.92 10.65
C LEU A 47 -1.75 -3.51 9.24
N LEU A 48 -0.81 -4.44 9.05
CA LEU A 48 -0.56 -5.09 7.78
C LEU A 48 -1.76 -5.91 7.32
N THR A 49 -2.38 -6.68 8.22
CA THR A 49 -3.59 -7.46 7.91
C THR A 49 -4.72 -6.54 7.43
N ALA A 50 -5.00 -5.48 8.17
CA ALA A 50 -6.05 -4.53 7.80
C ALA A 50 -5.75 -3.83 6.46
N PHE A 51 -4.48 -3.52 6.17
CA PHE A 51 -4.07 -2.94 4.90
C PHE A 51 -4.26 -3.89 3.72
N LYS A 52 -3.91 -5.18 3.88
CA LYS A 52 -4.05 -6.21 2.84
C LYS A 52 -5.48 -6.66 2.58
N CYS A 53 -6.42 -6.40 3.49
CA CYS A 53 -7.83 -6.77 3.34
C CYS A 53 -8.58 -6.02 2.23
N GLN A 54 -7.92 -5.13 1.49
CA GLN A 54 -8.51 -4.47 0.33
C GLN A 54 -8.57 -5.44 -0.85
N GLU A 55 -9.78 -5.83 -1.25
CA GLU A 55 -9.97 -6.63 -2.44
C GLU A 55 -9.64 -5.81 -3.70
N PRO A 56 -8.78 -6.33 -4.60
CA PRO A 56 -8.51 -5.69 -5.88
C PRO A 56 -9.79 -5.52 -6.70
N ARG A 57 -9.99 -4.32 -7.26
CA ARG A 57 -11.14 -4.00 -8.13
C ARG A 57 -10.64 -3.23 -9.34
N PRO A 58 -10.02 -3.93 -10.30
CA PRO A 58 -9.31 -3.26 -11.37
C PRO A 58 -10.29 -2.53 -12.29
N SER A 59 -9.90 -1.34 -12.75
CA SER A 59 -10.75 -0.58 -13.67
C SER A 59 -10.68 -1.14 -15.10
N LYS A 60 -11.61 -0.72 -15.97
CA LYS A 60 -11.50 -1.03 -17.42
C LYS A 60 -10.22 -0.44 -18.01
N LEU A 61 -9.88 0.79 -17.65
CA LEU A 61 -8.68 1.47 -18.13
C LEU A 61 -7.42 0.69 -17.75
N GLN A 62 -7.31 0.28 -16.49
CA GLN A 62 -6.19 -0.53 -15.99
C GLN A 62 -6.02 -1.83 -16.78
N ARG A 63 -7.12 -2.57 -17.04
CA ARG A 63 -7.09 -3.78 -17.88
C ARG A 63 -6.67 -3.48 -19.32
N ASP A 64 -7.15 -2.38 -19.90
CA ASP A 64 -6.82 -2.00 -21.28
C ASP A 64 -5.32 -1.63 -21.41
N VAL A 65 -4.76 -0.94 -20.40
CA VAL A 65 -3.32 -0.62 -20.32
C VAL A 65 -2.48 -1.89 -20.14
N ALA A 66 -2.85 -2.78 -19.22
CA ALA A 66 -2.18 -4.07 -19.04
C ALA A 66 -2.14 -4.87 -20.37
N GLY A 67 -3.27 -4.97 -21.07
CA GLY A 67 -3.31 -5.62 -22.38
C GLY A 67 -2.45 -4.93 -23.45
N ALA A 68 -2.30 -3.60 -23.40
CA ALA A 68 -1.39 -2.88 -24.30
C ALA A 68 0.09 -3.17 -23.99
N LEU A 69 0.45 -3.24 -22.72
CA LEU A 69 1.81 -3.57 -22.28
C LEU A 69 2.21 -4.98 -22.70
N SER A 70 1.31 -5.97 -22.56
CA SER A 70 1.56 -7.33 -23.05
C SER A 70 1.80 -7.38 -24.56
N ARG A 71 1.08 -6.57 -25.35
CA ARG A 71 1.24 -6.51 -26.81
C ARG A 71 2.60 -5.96 -27.26
N ILE A 72 3.24 -5.12 -26.45
CA ILE A 72 4.58 -4.60 -26.73
C ILE A 72 5.70 -5.45 -26.10
N GLY A 73 5.36 -6.63 -25.56
CA GLY A 73 6.33 -7.57 -24.99
C GLY A 73 6.80 -7.22 -23.58
N TRP A 74 6.07 -6.35 -22.86
CA TRP A 74 6.35 -6.09 -21.46
C TRP A 74 5.58 -7.09 -20.58
N ASP A 75 6.23 -8.21 -20.25
CA ASP A 75 5.68 -9.25 -19.37
C ASP A 75 5.53 -8.73 -17.94
N HIS A 76 4.38 -8.90 -17.30
CA HIS A 76 4.11 -8.30 -15.99
C HIS A 76 3.12 -9.09 -15.17
N THR A 77 3.21 -8.93 -13.85
CA THR A 77 2.18 -9.39 -12.92
C THR A 77 1.14 -8.31 -12.75
N PHE A 78 -0.11 -8.66 -13.03
CA PHE A 78 -1.28 -7.79 -12.84
C PHE A 78 -1.75 -7.86 -11.38
N GLU A 79 -2.08 -6.71 -10.78
CA GLU A 79 -2.53 -6.60 -9.38
C GLU A 79 -1.56 -7.25 -8.38
N PHE A 80 -0.28 -6.88 -8.49
CA PHE A 80 0.78 -7.44 -7.67
C PHE A 80 0.78 -6.85 -6.26
N GLN A 81 0.58 -7.69 -5.24
CA GLN A 81 0.67 -7.28 -3.83
C GLN A 81 2.10 -7.49 -3.29
N THR A 82 2.74 -6.42 -2.82
CA THR A 82 4.08 -6.50 -2.20
C THR A 82 4.03 -7.15 -0.82
N ARG A 83 5.22 -7.45 -0.26
CA ARG A 83 5.34 -7.98 1.11
C ARG A 83 4.74 -7.01 2.13
N GLU A 84 4.98 -5.73 1.93
CA GLU A 84 4.50 -4.60 2.73
C GLU A 84 3.01 -4.33 2.51
N GLY A 85 2.38 -5.00 1.53
CA GLY A 85 0.94 -4.97 1.27
C GLY A 85 0.51 -3.94 0.24
N LEU A 86 1.43 -3.20 -0.40
CA LEU A 86 1.10 -2.29 -1.50
C LEU A 86 0.54 -3.11 -2.65
N LEU A 87 -0.59 -2.69 -3.20
CA LEU A 87 -1.17 -3.29 -4.39
C LEU A 87 -0.77 -2.43 -5.59
N LEU A 88 0.01 -3.01 -6.51
CA LEU A 88 0.50 -2.34 -7.71
C LEU A 88 -0.32 -2.81 -8.90
N ASP A 89 -0.78 -1.88 -9.76
CA ASP A 89 -1.62 -2.24 -10.92
C ASP A 89 -0.93 -3.23 -11.86
N MET A 90 0.32 -2.93 -12.25
CA MET A 90 1.19 -3.83 -12.99
C MET A 90 2.63 -3.74 -12.49
N ALA A 91 3.28 -4.89 -12.29
CA ALA A 91 4.66 -4.93 -11.80
C ALA A 91 5.53 -5.97 -12.51
N GLN A 92 6.82 -5.64 -12.65
CA GLN A 92 7.93 -6.56 -12.93
C GLN A 92 8.86 -6.60 -11.72
N PRO A 93 8.65 -7.54 -10.77
CA PRO A 93 9.45 -7.62 -9.56
C PRO A 93 10.96 -7.78 -9.82
N GLU A 94 11.34 -8.50 -10.89
CA GLU A 94 12.73 -8.78 -11.24
C GLU A 94 13.51 -7.51 -11.59
N THR A 95 12.83 -6.54 -12.21
CA THR A 95 13.41 -5.26 -12.63
C THR A 95 13.05 -4.11 -11.69
N MET A 96 12.32 -4.40 -10.60
CA MET A 96 11.76 -3.40 -9.68
C MET A 96 10.97 -2.29 -10.39
N THR A 97 10.30 -2.61 -11.50
CA THR A 97 9.50 -1.65 -12.26
C THR A 97 8.02 -1.88 -11.99
N ALA A 98 7.27 -0.80 -11.77
CA ALA A 98 5.82 -0.83 -11.64
C ALA A 98 5.18 0.28 -12.48
N ILE A 99 3.95 0.05 -12.92
CA ILE A 99 3.11 1.00 -13.63
C ILE A 99 1.80 1.11 -12.86
N GLU A 100 1.43 2.33 -12.50
CA GLU A 100 0.16 2.67 -11.84
C GLU A 100 -0.73 3.43 -12.83
N VAL A 101 -2.03 3.12 -12.84
CA VAL A 101 -3.00 3.68 -13.78
C VAL A 101 -3.98 4.58 -13.05
N ASP A 102 -3.70 5.89 -13.10
CA ASP A 102 -4.60 6.88 -12.53
C ASP A 102 -5.81 7.18 -13.43
N GLY A 103 -7.01 6.98 -12.88
CA GLY A 103 -8.26 7.35 -13.53
C GLY A 103 -8.52 8.86 -13.53
N PRO A 104 -9.43 9.37 -14.38
CA PRO A 104 -9.78 10.79 -14.44
C PRO A 104 -10.30 11.37 -13.11
N THR A 105 -10.87 10.51 -12.26
CA THR A 105 -11.35 10.87 -10.92
C THR A 105 -10.25 11.32 -9.98
N HIS A 106 -8.98 11.03 -10.28
CA HIS A 106 -7.84 11.49 -9.48
C HIS A 106 -7.47 12.96 -9.74
N TYR A 107 -7.94 13.56 -10.83
CA TYR A 107 -7.55 14.90 -11.28
C TYR A 107 -8.68 15.93 -11.26
N LEU A 108 -9.94 15.47 -11.18
CA LEU A 108 -11.12 16.32 -11.19
C LEU A 108 -11.81 16.24 -9.83
N GLN A 109 -11.63 17.30 -9.03
CA GLN A 109 -12.41 17.60 -7.83
C GLN A 109 -13.23 18.86 -8.07
#